data_AF-A0A4U6KTB3-F1
#
_entry.id   AF-A0A4U6KTB3-F1
#
_cell.length_a   1.000
_cell.length_b   1.000
_cell.length_c   1.000
_cell.angle_alpha   90.00
_cell.angle_beta   90.00
_cell.angle_gamma   90.00
#
_symmetry.space_group_name_H-M   'P 1'
#
loop_
_entity.id
_entity.type
_entity.pdbx_description
1 polymer ?
#
loop_
_entity_poly.entity_id
_entity_poly.type
_entity_poly.pdbx_seq_one_letter_code
_entity_poly.pdbx_strand_id
1 'polypeptide(L)'
;YVGIDLSLIGDLTAVSFVCELEGKTYSHTLTFSVRSQYEQLDTEQQELWTEFVDRGELILLDTEYINVNDLIPHINDFRTKTGCRLRKVGYDPARYEILKGLIERYFFDKDGDNQRAIRQGFSMSDYIKLLKSKLAENKLIHNQKVMQWALNNTAVKIGQNGDYMYTKKLEKDKIDPTVA
;
A
#
# COMPACT_ATOMS: atom_id res chain seq x y z
N TYR A 1 2.23 11.30 5.59
CA TYR A 1 2.10 9.97 6.22
C TYR A 1 2.51 8.92 5.21
N VAL A 2 2.96 7.76 5.68
CA VAL A 2 3.24 6.60 4.84
C VAL A 2 2.52 5.39 5.41
N GLY A 3 1.87 4.61 4.56
CA GLY A 3 1.38 3.27 4.88
C GLY A 3 2.22 2.23 4.15
N ILE A 4 2.53 1.11 4.81
CA ILE A 4 3.29 0.01 4.21
C ILE A 4 2.53 -1.30 4.46
N ASP A 5 2.08 -1.92 3.37
CA ASP A 5 1.61 -3.30 3.37
C ASP A 5 2.68 -4.19 2.71
N LEU A 6 3.24 -5.12 3.48
CA LEU A 6 4.40 -5.90 3.06
C LEU A 6 4.01 -7.36 2.80
N SER A 7 4.25 -7.79 1.58
CA SER A 7 4.25 -9.18 1.12
C SER A 7 5.63 -9.54 0.58
N LEU A 8 6.14 -10.72 0.92
CA LEU A 8 7.43 -11.19 0.38
C LEU A 8 7.26 -11.85 -0.99
N ILE A 9 6.18 -12.60 -1.16
CA ILE A 9 5.88 -13.44 -2.33
C ILE A 9 4.36 -13.53 -2.48
N GLY A 10 3.85 -13.54 -3.72
CA GLY A 10 2.47 -13.90 -4.04
C GLY A 10 1.51 -12.73 -4.05
N ASP A 11 1.44 -11.93 -2.98
CA ASP A 11 0.73 -10.64 -2.95
C ASP A 11 1.68 -9.47 -3.24
N LEU A 12 1.14 -8.30 -3.59
CA LEU A 12 1.95 -7.12 -3.84
C LEU A 12 2.44 -6.53 -2.53
N THR A 13 3.61 -5.90 -2.55
CA THR A 13 3.97 -4.93 -1.50
C THR A 13 3.53 -3.55 -1.94
N ALA A 14 2.93 -2.77 -1.04
CA ALA A 14 2.47 -1.42 -1.31
C ALA A 14 3.05 -0.41 -0.31
N VAL A 15 3.51 0.73 -0.83
CA VAL A 15 3.97 1.88 -0.05
C VAL A 15 3.14 3.10 -0.44
N SER A 16 2.17 3.45 0.40
CA SER A 16 1.21 4.53 0.19
C SER A 16 1.69 5.83 0.86
N PHE A 17 2.06 6.83 0.07
CA PHE A 17 2.34 8.18 0.53
C PHE A 17 1.05 8.99 0.58
N VAL A 18 0.72 9.54 1.76
CA VAL A 18 -0.51 10.29 1.98
C VAL A 18 -0.22 11.67 2.55
N CYS A 19 -0.85 12.70 1.98
CA CYS A 19 -0.78 14.09 2.44
C CYS A 19 -2.17 14.70 2.58
N GLU A 20 -2.41 15.46 3.64
CA GLU A 20 -3.62 16.27 3.79
C GLU A 20 -3.31 17.70 3.38
N LEU A 21 -4.08 18.26 2.46
CA LEU A 21 -3.98 19.64 2.00
C LEU A 21 -5.38 20.19 1.75
N GLU A 22 -5.71 21.29 2.42
CA GLU A 22 -6.98 22.02 2.22
C GLU A 22 -8.24 21.14 2.35
N GLY A 23 -8.22 20.20 3.31
CA GLY A 23 -9.35 19.29 3.56
C GLY A 23 -9.48 18.14 2.56
N LYS A 24 -8.52 18.00 1.63
CA LYS A 24 -8.37 16.85 0.73
C LYS A 24 -7.17 16.01 1.12
N THR A 25 -7.32 14.71 0.90
CA THR A 25 -6.31 13.70 1.12
C THR A 25 -5.74 13.28 -0.22
N TYR A 26 -4.47 13.57 -0.47
CA TYR A 26 -3.77 13.14 -1.67
C TYR A 26 -3.01 11.86 -1.37
N SER A 27 -3.15 10.85 -2.24
CA SER A 27 -2.43 9.59 -2.11
C SER A 27 -1.65 9.25 -3.39
N HIS A 28 -0.43 8.75 -3.20
CA HIS A 28 0.39 8.15 -4.24
C HIS A 28 1.02 6.87 -3.70
N THR A 29 0.94 5.78 -4.43
CA THR A 29 1.28 4.43 -3.96
C THR A 29 2.27 3.80 -4.90
N LEU A 30 3.42 3.38 -4.38
CA LEU A 30 4.33 2.53 -5.14
C LEU A 30 4.00 1.08 -4.81
N THR A 31 3.80 0.26 -5.84
CA THR A 31 3.59 -1.18 -5.66
C THR A 31 4.77 -1.97 -6.19
N PHE A 32 5.01 -3.13 -5.60
CA PHE A 32 6.17 -3.96 -5.88
C PHE A 32 5.74 -5.41 -6.04
N SER A 33 6.34 -6.07 -7.02
CA SER A 33 6.28 -7.51 -7.24
C SER A 33 7.63 -8.01 -7.74
N VAL A 34 7.82 -9.32 -7.81
CA VAL A 34 9.01 -9.93 -8.43
C VAL A 34 8.75 -10.27 -9.90
N ARG A 35 9.77 -10.17 -10.75
CA ARG A 35 9.63 -10.47 -12.20
C ARG A 35 9.11 -11.89 -12.45
N SER A 36 9.59 -12.86 -11.68
CA SER A 36 9.15 -14.25 -11.80
C SER A 36 7.65 -14.44 -11.59
N GLN A 37 7.04 -13.63 -10.70
CA GLN A 37 5.59 -13.65 -10.49
C GLN A 37 4.85 -13.07 -11.71
N TYR A 38 5.34 -11.96 -12.25
CA TYR A 38 4.77 -11.36 -13.47
C TYR A 38 4.81 -12.33 -14.65
N GLU A 39 5.91 -13.04 -14.85
CA GLU A 39 6.08 -14.01 -15.95
C GLU A 39 5.14 -15.22 -15.86
N GLN A 40 4.60 -15.52 -14.68
CA GLN A 40 3.66 -16.62 -14.44
C GLN A 40 2.19 -16.20 -14.58
N LEU A 41 1.90 -14.92 -14.73
CA LEU A 41 0.55 -14.41 -14.93
C LEU A 41 -0.02 -14.85 -16.29
N ASP A 42 -1.35 -14.93 -16.38
CA ASP A 42 -2.01 -15.07 -17.67
C ASP A 42 -1.86 -13.80 -18.53
N THR A 43 -2.13 -13.90 -19.84
CA THR A 43 -1.92 -12.80 -20.79
C THR A 43 -2.67 -11.52 -20.40
N GLU A 44 -3.92 -11.65 -19.93
CA GLU A 44 -4.75 -10.51 -19.55
C GLU A 44 -4.15 -9.78 -18.32
N GLN A 45 -3.71 -10.55 -17.33
CA GLN A 45 -3.04 -10.00 -16.15
C GLN A 45 -1.68 -9.39 -16.48
N GLN A 46 -0.91 -9.99 -17.39
CA GLN A 46 0.36 -9.43 -17.85
C GLN A 46 0.16 -8.09 -18.57
N GLU A 47 -0.83 -7.97 -19.46
CA GLU A 47 -1.15 -6.71 -20.14
C GLU A 47 -1.51 -5.61 -19.13
N LEU A 48 -2.34 -5.95 -18.14
CA LEU A 48 -2.72 -5.02 -17.07
C LEU A 48 -1.50 -4.59 -16.23
N TRP A 49 -0.64 -5.53 -15.84
CA TRP A 49 0.55 -5.22 -15.04
C TRP A 49 1.57 -4.43 -15.85
N THR A 50 1.70 -4.69 -17.15
CA THR A 50 2.53 -3.91 -18.06
C THR A 50 2.10 -2.44 -18.06
N GLU A 51 0.79 -2.18 -18.11
CA GLU A 51 0.30 -0.80 -17.99
C GLU A 51 0.71 -0.15 -16.65
N PHE A 52 0.64 -0.88 -15.54
CA PHE A 52 1.09 -0.33 -14.25
C PHE A 52 2.59 -0.05 -14.22
N VAL A 53 3.40 -0.91 -14.84
CA VAL A 53 4.85 -0.73 -14.98
C VAL A 53 5.18 0.49 -15.84
N ASP A 54 4.54 0.63 -17.01
CA ASP A 54 4.75 1.73 -17.94
C ASP A 54 4.39 3.09 -17.31
N ARG A 55 3.43 3.10 -16.39
CA ARG A 55 3.01 4.28 -15.61
C ARG A 55 3.91 4.55 -14.40
N GLY A 56 4.86 3.66 -14.09
CA GLY A 56 5.71 3.73 -12.90
C GLY A 56 4.96 3.49 -11.59
N GLU A 57 3.80 2.84 -11.65
CA GLU A 57 2.96 2.54 -10.48
C GLU A 57 3.30 1.19 -9.86
N LEU A 58 3.72 0.22 -10.70
CA LEU A 58 4.22 -1.09 -10.31
C LEU A 58 5.70 -1.23 -10.67
N ILE A 59 6.50 -1.69 -9.72
CA ILE A 59 7.93 -1.94 -9.88
C ILE A 59 8.16 -3.45 -9.81
N LEU A 60 8.74 -4.02 -10.87
CA LEU A 60 9.14 -5.41 -10.91
C LEU A 60 10.60 -5.53 -10.46
N LEU A 61 10.82 -6.25 -9.37
CA LEU A 61 12.15 -6.53 -8.82
C LEU A 61 12.73 -7.80 -9.45
N ASP A 62 14.00 -7.75 -9.84
CA ASP A 62 14.76 -8.88 -10.38
C ASP A 62 15.37 -9.72 -9.25
N THR A 63 14.53 -10.09 -8.28
CA THR A 63 14.88 -10.86 -7.09
C THR A 63 13.93 -12.04 -6.90
N GLU A 64 14.32 -13.03 -6.10
CA GLU A 64 13.48 -14.20 -5.81
C GLU A 64 12.26 -13.85 -4.95
N TYR A 65 12.42 -12.89 -4.03
CA TYR A 65 11.38 -12.36 -3.16
C TYR A 65 11.58 -10.85 -2.96
N ILE A 66 10.54 -10.17 -2.49
CA ILE A 66 10.59 -8.74 -2.21
C ILE A 66 11.43 -8.50 -0.95
N ASN A 67 12.61 -7.91 -1.09
CA ASN A 67 13.43 -7.46 0.04
C ASN A 67 13.11 -6.00 0.33
N VAL A 68 12.84 -5.66 1.59
CA VAL A 68 12.54 -4.28 2.02
C VAL A 68 13.65 -3.30 1.63
N ASN A 69 14.90 -3.75 1.55
CA ASN A 69 16.00 -2.90 1.11
C ASN A 69 15.88 -2.45 -0.36
N ASP A 70 15.21 -3.23 -1.20
CA ASP A 70 15.00 -2.90 -2.61
C ASP A 70 13.96 -1.78 -2.78
N LEU A 71 13.10 -1.53 -1.79
CA LEU A 71 12.15 -0.42 -1.79
C LEU A 71 12.83 0.93 -1.52
N ILE A 72 13.95 0.93 -0.79
CA ILE A 72 14.63 2.14 -0.29
C ILE A 72 15.01 3.10 -1.42
N PRO A 73 15.62 2.67 -2.55
CA PRO A 73 15.90 3.56 -3.67
C PRO A 73 14.66 4.24 -4.24
N HIS A 74 13.55 3.51 -4.40
CA HIS A 74 12.30 4.04 -4.97
C HIS A 74 11.62 5.03 -4.03
N ILE A 75 11.63 4.77 -2.73
CA ILE A 75 11.14 5.72 -1.72
C ILE A 75 11.97 7.01 -1.74
N ASN A 76 13.31 6.90 -1.87
CA ASN A 76 14.18 8.08 -1.95
C ASN A 76 13.99 8.87 -3.24
N ASP A 77 13.81 8.19 -4.36
CA ASP A 77 13.52 8.83 -5.65
C ASP A 77 12.22 9.64 -5.57
N PHE A 78 11.14 9.03 -5.07
CA PHE A 78 9.87 9.73 -4.85
C PHE A 78 10.03 10.96 -3.94
N ARG A 79 10.71 10.81 -2.80
CA ARG A 79 10.98 11.93 -1.88
C ARG A 79 11.77 13.05 -2.53
N THR A 80 12.79 12.71 -3.32
CA THR A 80 13.66 13.69 -3.98
C THR A 80 12.90 14.45 -5.05
N LYS A 81 12.12 13.76 -5.89
CA LYS A 81 11.32 14.36 -6.97
C LYS A 81 10.19 15.25 -6.46
N THR A 82 9.57 14.89 -5.34
CA THR A 82 8.40 15.60 -4.80
C THR A 82 8.71 16.57 -3.67
N GLY A 83 9.92 16.52 -3.10
CA GLY A 83 10.25 17.22 -1.86
C GLY A 83 9.52 16.66 -0.63
N CYS A 84 8.92 15.47 -0.73
CA CYS A 84 8.11 14.88 0.34
C CYS A 84 8.93 14.60 1.60
N ARG A 85 8.41 15.05 2.74
CA ARG A 85 8.97 14.80 4.08
C ARG A 85 8.11 13.76 4.79
N LEU A 86 8.67 12.57 4.97
CA LEU A 86 8.00 11.49 5.71
C LEU A 86 7.94 11.87 7.19
N ARG A 87 6.77 11.70 7.81
CA ARG A 87 6.52 12.12 9.20
C ARG A 87 6.15 10.96 10.10
N LYS A 88 5.18 10.16 9.66
CA LYS A 88 4.71 8.97 10.38
C LYS A 88 4.50 7.81 9.42
N VAL A 89 4.64 6.60 9.93
CA VAL A 89 4.43 5.33 9.22
C VAL A 89 3.36 4.47 9.90
N GLY A 90 2.45 3.92 9.11
CA GLY A 90 1.54 2.83 9.48
C GLY A 90 2.02 1.51 8.87
N TYR A 91 1.98 0.42 9.62
CA TYR A 91 2.42 -0.90 9.14
C TYR A 91 1.74 -2.04 9.91
N ASP A 92 1.67 -3.23 9.32
CA ASP A 92 1.24 -4.44 10.03
C ASP A 92 2.32 -4.88 11.05
N PRO A 93 2.01 -4.96 12.36
CA PRO A 93 2.96 -5.42 13.37
C PRO A 93 3.56 -6.80 13.09
N ALA A 94 2.86 -7.71 12.38
CA ALA A 94 3.39 -9.01 12.01
C ALA A 94 4.59 -8.92 11.04
N ARG A 95 4.75 -7.78 10.36
CA ARG A 95 5.83 -7.50 9.42
C ARG A 95 6.95 -6.62 9.99
N TYR A 96 6.86 -6.25 11.27
CA TYR A 96 7.76 -5.27 11.88
C TYR A 96 9.24 -5.64 11.75
N GLU A 97 9.64 -6.87 12.07
CA GLU A 97 11.05 -7.29 12.03
C GLU A 97 11.68 -7.13 10.64
N ILE A 98 10.88 -7.31 9.59
CA ILE A 98 11.34 -7.18 8.20
C ILE A 98 11.41 -5.68 7.82
N LEU A 99 10.49 -4.86 8.32
CA LEU A 99 10.43 -3.43 8.05
C LEU A 99 11.37 -2.59 8.92
N LYS A 100 11.89 -3.16 10.02
CA LYS A 100 12.62 -2.45 11.06
C LYS A 100 13.72 -1.54 10.52
N GLY A 101 14.57 -2.05 9.62
CA GLY A 101 15.66 -1.25 9.04
C GLY A 101 15.17 -0.04 8.24
N LEU A 102 14.05 -0.18 7.49
CA LEU A 102 13.43 0.93 6.76
C LEU A 102 12.78 1.93 7.73
N ILE A 103 12.06 1.41 8.73
CA ILE A 103 11.38 2.22 9.73
C ILE A 103 12.39 3.04 10.54
N GLU A 104 13.45 2.42 11.06
CA GLU A 104 14.50 3.10 11.82
C GLU A 104 15.24 4.13 10.96
N ARG A 105 15.43 3.87 9.66
CA ARG A 105 16.12 4.78 8.74
C ARG A 105 15.34 6.08 8.46
N TYR A 106 14.02 5.99 8.31
CA TYR A 106 13.20 7.13 7.86
C TYR A 106 12.24 7.69 8.89
N PHE A 107 11.90 6.89 9.89
CA PHE A 107 10.91 7.18 10.91
C PHE A 107 11.49 6.89 12.30
N PHE A 108 12.78 7.16 12.49
CA PHE A 108 13.42 7.04 13.80
C PHE A 108 12.58 7.80 14.83
N ASP A 109 12.23 7.09 15.89
CA ASP A 109 11.16 7.51 16.78
C ASP A 109 11.54 7.15 18.22
N LYS A 110 12.20 8.10 18.89
CA LYS A 110 12.61 7.93 20.28
C LYS A 110 11.40 7.88 21.22
N ASP A 111 10.31 8.55 20.84
CA ASP A 111 9.15 8.79 21.70
C ASP A 111 7.93 7.91 21.33
N GLY A 112 7.98 7.18 20.20
CA GLY A 112 6.95 6.22 19.77
C GLY A 112 5.75 6.81 19.01
N ASP A 113 5.80 8.09 18.66
CA ASP A 113 4.68 8.83 18.05
C ASP A 113 4.65 8.84 16.51
N ASN A 114 5.77 8.52 15.87
CA ASN A 114 5.95 8.48 14.42
C ASN A 114 5.67 7.10 13.82
N GLN A 115 5.57 6.06 14.65
CA GLN A 115 5.28 4.70 14.24
C GLN A 115 3.90 4.28 14.75
N ARG A 116 3.08 3.69 13.87
CA ARG A 116 1.77 3.18 14.25
C ARG A 116 1.57 1.76 13.73
N ALA A 117 1.57 0.80 14.65
CA ALA A 117 1.17 -0.56 14.36
C ALA A 117 -0.33 -0.61 14.04
N ILE A 118 -0.67 -1.07 12.85
CA ILE A 118 -2.04 -1.20 12.34
C ILE A 118 -2.36 -2.68 12.23
N ARG A 119 -3.16 -3.19 13.17
CA ARG A 119 -3.58 -4.60 13.15
C ARG A 119 -4.62 -4.80 12.05
N GLN A 120 -4.41 -5.82 11.22
CA GLN A 120 -5.37 -6.23 10.20
C GLN A 120 -6.61 -6.92 10.79
N GLY A 121 -7.61 -7.19 9.95
CA GLY A 121 -8.86 -7.81 10.36
C GLY A 121 -9.94 -6.79 10.74
N PHE A 122 -10.84 -7.14 11.65
CA PHE A 122 -11.93 -6.27 12.10
C PHE A 122 -11.46 -5.00 12.85
N SER A 123 -10.22 -4.98 13.35
CA SER A 123 -9.60 -3.75 13.89
C SER A 123 -9.42 -2.65 12.84
N MET A 124 -9.56 -2.99 11.55
CA MET A 124 -9.53 -2.01 10.46
C MET A 124 -10.85 -1.25 10.29
N SER A 125 -11.91 -1.61 11.03
CA SER A 125 -13.26 -1.11 10.76
C SER A 125 -13.35 0.42 10.73
N ASP A 126 -12.67 1.14 11.61
CA ASP A 126 -12.74 2.61 11.64
C ASP A 126 -11.98 3.24 10.48
N TYR A 127 -10.85 2.66 10.08
CA TYR A 127 -10.10 3.11 8.90
C TYR A 127 -10.89 2.86 7.61
N ILE A 128 -11.59 1.73 7.51
CA ILE A 128 -12.49 1.42 6.38
C ILE A 128 -13.65 2.43 6.30
N LYS A 129 -14.28 2.74 7.43
CA LYS A 129 -15.36 3.74 7.50
C LYS A 129 -14.85 5.13 7.10
N LEU A 130 -13.65 5.50 7.55
CA LEU A 130 -13.01 6.76 7.19
C LEU A 130 -12.72 6.84 5.69
N LEU A 131 -12.12 5.79 5.11
CA LEU A 131 -11.87 5.73 3.67
C LEU A 131 -13.17 5.86 2.87
N LYS A 132 -14.22 5.14 3.28
CA LYS A 132 -15.55 5.22 2.65
C LYS A 132 -16.13 6.64 2.69
N SER A 133 -16.06 7.33 3.82
CA SER A 133 -16.50 8.73 3.94
C SER A 133 -15.69 9.65 3.02
N LYS A 134 -14.35 9.52 3.01
CA LYS A 134 -13.49 10.33 2.14
C LYS A 134 -13.76 10.11 0.65
N LEU A 135 -14.04 8.87 0.24
CA LEU A 135 -14.44 8.55 -1.14
C LEU A 135 -15.82 9.16 -1.48
N ALA A 136 -16.81 8.99 -0.60
CA ALA A 136 -18.16 9.53 -0.82
C ALA A 136 -18.17 11.07 -0.91
N GLU A 137 -17.27 11.73 -0.20
CA GLU A 137 -17.12 13.19 -0.18
C GLU A 137 -16.18 13.74 -1.26
N ASN A 138 -15.64 12.89 -2.14
CA ASN A 138 -14.61 13.25 -3.12
C ASN A 138 -13.37 13.93 -2.50
N LYS A 139 -13.01 13.52 -1.28
CA LYS A 139 -11.87 14.05 -0.52
C LYS A 139 -10.59 13.27 -0.72
N LEU A 140 -10.65 11.99 -1.10
CA LEU A 140 -9.46 11.23 -1.50
C LEU A 140 -9.14 11.51 -2.98
N ILE A 141 -7.94 12.01 -3.25
CA ILE A 141 -7.44 12.37 -4.57
C ILE A 141 -6.25 11.46 -4.93
N HIS A 142 -6.40 10.69 -6.00
CA HIS A 142 -5.33 9.88 -6.59
C HIS A 142 -5.52 9.83 -8.12
N ASN A 143 -4.45 9.48 -8.85
CA ASN A 143 -4.47 9.36 -10.31
C ASN A 143 -3.91 8.02 -10.82
N GLN A 144 -3.79 7.03 -9.92
CA GLN A 144 -3.14 5.76 -10.20
C GLN A 144 -4.13 4.68 -10.58
N LYS A 145 -3.84 3.98 -11.68
CA LYS A 145 -4.63 2.85 -12.17
C LYS A 145 -4.50 1.63 -11.26
N VAL A 146 -3.34 1.38 -10.67
CA VAL A 146 -3.15 0.27 -9.72
C VAL A 146 -4.02 0.43 -8.47
N MET A 147 -4.16 1.66 -7.96
CA MET A 147 -5.05 1.98 -6.84
C MET A 147 -6.52 1.81 -7.24
N GLN A 148 -6.92 2.30 -8.41
CA GLN A 148 -8.28 2.10 -8.93
C GLN A 148 -8.62 0.62 -9.08
N TRP A 149 -7.69 -0.17 -9.61
CA TRP A 149 -7.83 -1.62 -9.76
C TRP A 149 -7.96 -2.32 -8.40
N ALA A 150 -7.09 -2.00 -7.43
CA ALA A 150 -7.16 -2.56 -6.08
C ALA A 150 -8.48 -2.21 -5.36
N LEU A 151 -8.96 -0.97 -5.47
CA LEU A 151 -10.25 -0.56 -4.94
C LEU A 151 -11.41 -1.35 -5.58
N ASN A 152 -11.35 -1.56 -6.89
CA ASN A 152 -12.34 -2.37 -7.62
C ASN A 152 -12.31 -3.85 -7.22
N ASN A 153 -11.18 -4.36 -6.75
CA ASN A 153 -11.03 -5.72 -6.23
C ASN A 153 -11.40 -5.86 -4.75
N THR A 154 -11.52 -4.74 -4.05
CA THR A 154 -11.79 -4.73 -2.62
C THR A 154 -13.27 -4.95 -2.33
N ALA A 155 -13.54 -5.83 -1.39
CA ALA A 155 -14.83 -6.02 -0.76
C ALA A 155 -14.68 -5.90 0.76
N VAL A 156 -15.81 -5.91 1.47
CA VAL A 156 -15.83 -5.89 2.94
C VAL A 156 -16.64 -7.06 3.47
N LYS A 157 -16.07 -7.78 4.44
CA LYS A 157 -16.83 -8.70 5.29
C LYS A 157 -17.41 -7.90 6.45
N ILE A 158 -18.69 -8.11 6.72
CA ILE A 158 -19.40 -7.50 7.85
C ILE A 158 -19.43 -8.52 8.98
N GLY A 159 -18.88 -8.14 10.14
CA GLY A 159 -18.90 -8.94 11.35
C GLY A 159 -20.25 -8.88 12.05
N GLN A 160 -20.41 -9.68 13.10
CA GLN A 160 -21.67 -9.77 13.84
C GLN A 160 -22.06 -8.44 14.49
N ASN A 161 -21.08 -7.60 14.82
CA ASN A 161 -21.28 -6.30 15.47
C ASN A 161 -21.34 -5.14 14.46
N GLY A 162 -21.43 -5.42 13.16
CA GLY A 162 -21.42 -4.41 12.09
C GLY A 162 -20.04 -3.81 11.82
N ASP A 163 -18.99 -4.40 12.36
CA ASP A 163 -17.59 -4.10 12.08
C ASP A 163 -17.20 -4.57 10.67
N TYR A 164 -16.31 -3.80 10.04
CA TYR A 164 -15.83 -4.10 8.69
C TYR A 164 -14.42 -4.65 8.71
N MET A 165 -14.18 -5.59 7.80
CA MET A 165 -12.86 -6.13 7.49
C MET A 165 -12.70 -6.17 5.98
N TYR A 166 -11.56 -5.72 5.46
CA TYR A 166 -11.26 -5.87 4.04
C TYR A 166 -11.21 -7.35 3.63
N THR A 167 -11.70 -7.65 2.45
CA THR A 167 -11.56 -8.96 1.81
C THR A 167 -11.39 -8.76 0.31
N LYS A 168 -10.75 -9.71 -0.34
CA LYS A 168 -10.71 -9.79 -1.80
C LYS A 168 -12.08 -10.22 -2.34
N LYS A 169 -12.47 -9.76 -3.54
CA LYS A 169 -13.67 -10.26 -4.23
C LYS A 169 -13.47 -11.68 -4.71
N LEU A 170 -12.30 -11.97 -5.30
CA LEU A 170 -11.83 -13.29 -5.67
C LEU A 170 -10.45 -13.54 -5.04
N GLU A 171 -10.13 -14.80 -4.75
CA GLU A 171 -8.85 -15.16 -4.10
C GLU A 171 -7.61 -14.67 -4.88
N LYS A 172 -7.71 -14.67 -6.22
CA LYS A 172 -6.64 -14.21 -7.11
C LYS A 172 -6.44 -12.69 -7.12
N ASP A 173 -7.42 -11.93 -6.64
CA ASP A 173 -7.39 -10.48 -6.71
C ASP A 173 -6.34 -9.91 -5.74
N LYS A 174 -5.84 -8.71 -6.04
CA LYS A 174 -4.95 -7.96 -5.16
C LYS A 174 -5.63 -6.70 -4.67
N ILE A 175 -5.44 -6.41 -3.38
CA ILE A 175 -6.03 -5.28 -2.67
C ILE A 175 -5.01 -4.51 -1.84
N ASP A 176 -3.73 -4.91 -1.88
CA ASP A 176 -2.65 -4.39 -1.04
C ASP A 176 -2.54 -2.85 -1.10
N PRO A 177 -2.70 -2.19 -2.27
CA PRO A 177 -2.75 -0.73 -2.35
C PRO A 177 -3.88 -0.08 -1.55
N THR A 178 -5.03 -0.74 -1.41
CA THR A 178 -6.16 -0.26 -0.59
C THR A 178 -5.89 -0.41 0.91
N VAL A 179 -5.10 -1.42 1.29
CA VAL A 179 -4.82 -1.79 2.69
C VAL A 179 -3.68 -0.97 3.28
N ALA A 180 -2.69 -0.58 2.46
CA ALA A 180 -1.55 0.25 2.84
C ALA A 180 -1.94 1.70 3.13
#